data_AF-X0ST73-F1
#
_entry.id   AF-X0ST73-F1
#
_cell.length_a   1.000
_cell.length_b   1.000
_cell.length_c   1.000
_cell.angle_alpha   90.00
_cell.angle_beta   90.00
_cell.angle_gamma   90.00
#
_symmetry.space_group_name_H-M   'P 1'
#
loop_
_entity.id
_entity.type
_entity.pdbx_description
1 polymer ?
#
loop_
_entity_poly.entity_id
_entity_poly.type
_entity_poly.pdbx_seq_one_letter_code
_entity_poly.pdbx_strand_id
1 'polypeptide(L)'
;MERNQGRRMGAQEKLGILEEGRQSGSTVSEACRRHQVSHAQFYRWERLARQGALEALHSGARKARNGKREDWLMTEVNRMRAIVVELSAENLTLKKGLLV
;
A
#
# COMPACT_ATOMS: atom_id res chain seq x y z
N MET A 1 3.50 -4.69 -37.90
CA MET A 1 3.89 -4.12 -36.59
C MET A 1 3.39 -5.06 -35.51
N GLU A 2 4.25 -5.94 -35.02
CA GLU A 2 3.89 -6.93 -33.99
C GLU A 2 3.58 -6.20 -32.68
N ARG A 3 2.32 -6.31 -32.23
CA ARG A 3 1.92 -5.89 -30.89
C ARG A 3 2.51 -6.94 -29.95
N ASN A 4 3.62 -6.62 -29.30
CA ASN A 4 4.20 -7.43 -28.22
C ASN A 4 3.22 -7.42 -27.02
N GLN A 5 2.16 -8.22 -27.15
CA GLN A 5 1.20 -8.53 -26.11
C GLN A 5 1.77 -9.71 -25.33
N GLY A 6 2.39 -9.44 -24.16
CA GLY A 6 2.56 -10.54 -23.21
C GLY A 6 3.61 -10.42 -22.13
N ARG A 7 4.56 -9.48 -22.16
CA ARG A 7 5.47 -9.34 -21.01
C ARG A 7 4.77 -8.59 -19.88
N ARG A 8 4.39 -9.31 -18.81
CA ARG A 8 3.92 -8.70 -17.56
C ARG A 8 5.10 -7.99 -16.90
N MET A 9 5.21 -6.69 -17.15
CA MET A 9 6.27 -5.88 -16.54
C MET A 9 5.90 -5.52 -15.10
N GLY A 10 6.86 -5.71 -14.20
CA GLY A 10 6.73 -5.35 -12.79
C GLY A 10 6.64 -3.83 -12.59
N ALA A 11 6.23 -3.38 -11.40
CA ALA A 11 6.13 -1.96 -11.10
C ALA A 11 7.50 -1.25 -11.15
N GLN A 12 8.54 -1.89 -10.60
CA GLN A 12 9.92 -1.38 -10.61
C GLN A 12 10.46 -1.26 -12.03
N GLU A 13 10.21 -2.28 -12.85
CA GLU A 13 10.66 -2.30 -14.25
C GLU A 13 10.01 -1.17 -15.06
N LYS A 14 8.69 -0.96 -14.89
CA LYS A 14 7.99 0.18 -15.52
C LYS A 14 8.57 1.51 -15.06
N LEU A 15 8.88 1.66 -13.77
CA LEU A 15 9.46 2.89 -13.24
C LEU A 15 10.84 3.17 -13.84
N GLY A 16 11.72 2.16 -13.92
CA GLY A 16 13.04 2.33 -14.54
C GLY A 16 12.98 2.79 -16.00
N ILE A 17 12.00 2.29 -16.77
CA ILE A 17 11.79 2.75 -18.16
C ILE A 17 11.34 4.22 -18.21
N LEU A 18 10.46 4.63 -17.29
CA LEU A 18 10.02 6.02 -17.19
C LEU A 18 11.18 6.94 -16.84
N GLU A 19 12.04 6.54 -15.92
CA GLU A 19 13.24 7.29 -15.51
C GLU A 19 14.24 7.40 -16.67
N GLU A 20 14.54 6.29 -17.35
CA GLU A 20 15.42 6.27 -18.52
C GLU A 20 14.91 7.19 -19.65
N GLY A 21 13.60 7.22 -19.89
CA GLY A 21 12.99 8.09 -20.89
C GLY A 21 12.99 9.58 -20.52
N ARG A 22 13.29 9.92 -19.26
CA ARG A 22 13.33 11.30 -18.73
C ARG A 22 14.74 11.76 -18.36
N GLN A 23 15.72 10.86 -18.34
CA GLN A 23 17.11 11.18 -18.07
C GLN A 23 17.70 12.06 -19.18
N SER A 24 18.50 13.05 -18.80
CA SER A 24 19.24 13.89 -19.75
C SER A 24 20.12 13.05 -20.66
N GLY A 25 19.99 13.24 -21.98
CA GLY A 25 20.74 12.47 -22.98
C GLY A 25 20.01 11.24 -23.52
N SER A 26 18.83 10.91 -23.00
CA SER A 26 17.94 9.86 -23.51
C SER A 26 16.62 10.48 -23.96
N THR A 27 15.92 9.80 -24.88
CA THR A 27 14.57 10.22 -25.31
C THR A 27 13.54 9.14 -25.01
N VAL A 28 12.31 9.56 -24.77
CA VAL A 28 11.17 8.63 -24.62
C VAL A 28 11.09 7.64 -25.78
N SER A 29 11.36 8.09 -27.01
CA SER A 29 11.36 7.25 -28.20
C SER A 29 12.43 6.18 -28.17
N GLU A 30 13.62 6.50 -27.67
CA GLU A 30 14.72 5.55 -27.53
C GLU A 30 14.44 4.51 -26.44
N ALA A 31 13.97 4.95 -25.27
CA ALA A 31 13.55 4.06 -24.19
C ALA A 31 12.40 3.13 -24.64
N CYS A 32 11.41 3.66 -25.37
CA CYS A 32 10.33 2.86 -25.93
C CYS A 32 10.83 1.79 -26.91
N ARG A 33 11.79 2.13 -27.78
CA ARG A 33 12.41 1.15 -28.71
C ARG A 33 13.21 0.09 -27.97
N ARG A 34 14.06 0.49 -27.02
CA ARG A 34 14.93 -0.41 -26.23
C ARG A 34 14.12 -1.44 -25.46
N HIS A 35 13.03 -1.01 -24.83
CA HIS A 35 12.17 -1.85 -24.00
C HIS A 35 10.97 -2.45 -24.74
N GLN A 36 10.86 -2.21 -26.05
CA GLN A 36 9.74 -2.65 -26.89
C GLN A 36 8.37 -2.22 -26.34
N VAL A 37 8.30 -1.01 -25.79
CA VAL A 37 7.10 -0.41 -25.22
C VAL A 37 6.53 0.61 -26.19
N SER A 38 5.21 0.63 -26.37
CA SER A 38 4.57 1.69 -27.16
C SER A 38 4.58 3.03 -26.42
N HIS A 39 4.71 4.15 -27.13
CA HIS A 39 4.66 5.48 -26.52
C HIS A 39 3.37 5.70 -25.73
N ALA A 40 2.24 5.20 -26.23
CA ALA A 40 0.96 5.27 -25.53
C ALA A 40 1.01 4.54 -24.17
N GLN A 41 1.71 3.41 -24.09
CA GLN A 41 1.88 2.66 -22.84
C GLN A 41 2.81 3.37 -21.86
N PHE A 42 3.90 3.96 -22.37
CA PHE A 42 4.81 4.80 -21.59
C PHE A 42 4.06 5.95 -20.91
N TYR A 43 3.34 6.76 -21.68
CA TYR A 43 2.62 7.91 -21.13
C TYR A 43 1.46 7.51 -20.19
N ARG A 44 0.82 6.35 -20.43
CA ARG A 44 -0.16 5.81 -19.48
C ARG A 44 0.49 5.49 -18.13
N TRP A 45 1.64 4.82 -18.12
CA TRP A 45 2.36 4.52 -16.89
C TRP A 45 2.86 5.78 -16.20
N GLU A 46 3.36 6.75 -16.97
CA GLU A 46 3.79 8.03 -16.41
C GLU A 46 2.67 8.74 -15.67
N ARG A 47 1.48 8.80 -16.28
CA ARG A 47 0.31 9.40 -15.64
C ARG A 47 -0.07 8.69 -14.34
N LEU A 48 -0.06 7.36 -14.34
CA LEU A 48 -0.37 6.56 -13.15
C LEU A 48 0.68 6.76 -12.06
N ALA A 49 1.97 6.77 -12.41
CA ALA A 49 3.06 6.99 -11.45
C ALA A 49 2.96 8.37 -10.81
N ARG A 50 2.68 9.42 -11.59
CA ARG A 50 2.49 10.78 -11.07
C ARG A 50 1.26 10.90 -10.18
N GLN A 51 0.15 10.29 -10.56
CA GLN A 51 -1.07 10.30 -9.74
C GLN A 51 -0.86 9.57 -8.42
N GLY A 52 -0.24 8.39 -8.44
CA GLY A 52 0.11 7.64 -7.23
C GLY A 52 1.09 8.38 -6.33
N ALA A 53 2.08 9.08 -6.91
CA ALA A 53 3.00 9.92 -6.15
C ALA A 53 2.28 11.10 -5.47
N LEU A 54 1.40 11.80 -6.19
CA LEU A 54 0.58 12.88 -5.62
C LEU A 54 -0.33 12.37 -4.50
N GLU A 55 -0.99 11.24 -4.71
CA GLU A 55 -1.83 10.61 -3.69
C GLU A 55 -1.01 10.19 -2.46
N ALA A 56 0.18 9.62 -2.65
CA ALA A 56 1.08 9.26 -1.56
C ALA A 56 1.54 10.50 -0.77
N LEU A 57 1.88 11.59 -1.45
CA LEU A 57 2.27 12.85 -0.80
C LEU A 57 1.10 13.47 -0.03
N HIS A 58 -0.12 13.41 -0.56
CA HIS A 58 -1.32 13.90 0.12
C HIS A 58 -1.73 13.00 1.31
N SER A 59 -1.65 11.69 1.12
CA SER A 59 -2.08 10.69 2.10
C SER A 59 -1.04 10.41 3.17
N GLY A 60 0.25 10.69 2.96
CA GLY A 60 1.32 10.46 3.94
C GLY A 60 1.04 11.13 5.30
N ALA A 61 0.53 12.37 5.27
CA ALA A 61 0.11 13.08 6.48
C ALA A 61 -1.13 12.44 7.16
N ARG A 62 -2.06 11.91 6.36
CA ARG A 62 -3.28 11.24 6.84
C ARG A 62 -3.00 9.84 7.37
N LYS A 63 -2.11 9.08 6.74
CA LYS A 63 -1.71 7.72 7.13
C LYS A 63 -0.90 7.71 8.43
N ALA A 64 -0.01 8.68 8.63
CA ALA A 64 0.70 8.83 9.90
C ALA A 64 -0.24 9.14 11.08
N ARG A 65 -1.30 9.94 10.86
CA ARG A 65 -2.33 10.20 11.87
C ARG A 65 -3.23 8.98 12.12
N ASN A 66 -3.65 8.28 11.06
CA ASN A 66 -4.48 7.08 11.21
C ASN A 66 -3.71 5.93 11.86
N GLY A 67 -2.44 5.70 11.52
CA GLY A 67 -1.63 4.66 12.15
C GLY A 67 -1.54 4.83 13.67
N LYS A 68 -1.28 6.05 14.16
CA LYS A 68 -1.29 6.33 15.61
C LYS A 68 -2.66 6.06 16.25
N ARG A 69 -3.76 6.37 15.55
CA ARG A 69 -5.11 6.11 16.03
C ARG A 69 -5.44 4.62 16.02
N GLU A 70 -5.02 3.89 15.00
CA GLU A 70 -5.19 2.44 14.87
C GLU A 70 -4.40 1.71 15.96
N ASP A 71 -3.15 2.10 16.20
CA ASP A 71 -2.32 1.55 17.29
C ASP A 71 -2.95 1.79 18.66
N TRP A 72 -3.47 3.00 18.89
CA TRP A 72 -4.18 3.33 20.13
C TRP A 72 -5.47 2.51 20.28
N LEU A 73 -6.28 2.41 19.22
CA LEU A 73 -7.52 1.61 19.23
C LEU A 73 -7.23 0.13 19.48
N MET A 74 -6.18 -0.43 18.86
CA MET A 74 -5.74 -1.80 19.09
C MET A 74 -5.30 -2.03 20.54
N THR A 75 -4.59 -1.06 21.12
CA THR A 75 -4.18 -1.11 22.53
C THR A 75 -5.39 -1.13 23.46
N GLU A 76 -6.38 -0.26 23.22
CA GLU A 76 -7.59 -0.21 24.04
C GLU A 76 -8.44 -1.48 23.89
N VAL A 77 -8.57 -2.02 22.68
CA VAL A 77 -9.25 -3.30 22.44
C VAL A 77 -8.60 -4.43 23.23
N ASN A 78 -7.27 -4.51 23.25
CA ASN A 78 -6.56 -5.53 24.02
C ASN A 78 -6.72 -5.33 25.52
N ARG A 79 -6.72 -4.09 26.02
CA ARG A 79 -7.01 -3.77 27.42
C ARG A 79 -8.40 -4.23 27.83
N MET A 80 -9.42 -3.90 27.04
CA MET A 80 -10.79 -4.31 27.30
C MET A 80 -10.94 -5.83 27.29
N ARG A 81 -10.27 -6.53 26.36
CA ARG A 81 -10.28 -8.01 26.32
C ARG A 81 -9.70 -8.62 27.60
N ALA A 82 -8.60 -8.09 28.13
CA ALA A 82 -8.01 -8.57 29.37
C ALA A 82 -8.98 -8.41 30.55
N ILE A 83 -9.60 -7.24 30.69
CA ILE A 83 -10.58 -6.97 31.75
C ILE A 83 -11.81 -7.89 31.63
N VAL A 84 -12.30 -8.14 30.41
CA VAL A 84 -13.42 -9.07 30.18
C VAL A 84 -13.08 -10.48 30.63
N VAL A 85 -11.85 -10.96 30.35
CA VAL A 85 -11.41 -12.29 30.78
C VAL A 85 -11.36 -12.38 32.30
N GLU A 86 -10.77 -11.38 32.96
CA GLU A 86 -10.67 -11.30 34.43
C GLU A 86 -12.06 -11.31 35.08
N LEU A 87 -12.94 -10.39 34.68
CA LEU A 87 -14.31 -10.31 35.20
C LEU A 87 -15.13 -11.58 34.90
N SER A 88 -14.88 -12.24 33.77
CA SER A 88 -15.55 -13.51 33.44
C SER A 88 -15.12 -14.64 34.37
N ALA A 89 -13.82 -14.69 34.71
CA ALA A 89 -13.29 -15.65 35.66
C ALA A 89 -13.83 -15.43 37.09
N GLU A 90 -13.89 -14.17 37.55
CA GLU A 90 -14.48 -13.81 38.84
C GLU A 90 -15.96 -14.19 38.91
N ASN A 91 -16.74 -13.84 37.87
CA ASN A 91 -18.16 -14.18 37.79
C ASN A 91 -18.41 -15.70 37.86
N LEU A 92 -17.59 -16.50 37.16
CA LEU A 92 -17.69 -17.95 37.24
C LEU A 92 -17.40 -18.48 38.66
N THR A 93 -16.44 -17.88 39.34
CA THR A 93 -16.08 -18.25 40.72
C THR A 93 -17.20 -17.91 41.71
N LEU A 94 -17.75 -16.69 41.61
CA LEU A 94 -18.88 -16.25 42.44
C LEU A 94 -20.11 -17.14 42.22
N LYS A 95 -20.45 -17.44 40.96
CA LYS A 95 -21.57 -18.33 40.64
C LYS A 95 -21.38 -19.74 41.20
N LYS A 96 -20.16 -20.28 41.16
CA LYS A 96 -19.87 -21.58 41.78
C LYS A 96 -20.03 -21.53 43.30
N GLY A 97 -19.57 -20.47 43.96
CA GLY A 97 -19.70 -20.31 45.41
C GLY A 97 -21.14 -20.07 45.90
N LEU A 98 -22.01 -19.51 45.05
CA LEU A 98 -23.44 -19.32 45.33
C LEU A 98 -24.30 -20.57 45.06
N LEU A 99 -23.76 -21.55 44.33
CA LEU A 99 -24.44 -22.80 43.95
C LEU A 99 -24.05 -23.99 44.85
N VAL A 100 -23.29 -23.74 45.92
CA VAL A 100 -22.95 -24.69 46.99
C VAL A 100 -23.71 -24.26 48.25
#